data_AF-A0A4P6TT34-F1
#
_entry.id   AF-A0A4P6TT34-F1
#
_cell.length_a   1.000
_cell.length_b   1.000
_cell.length_c   1.000
_cell.angle_alpha   90.00
_cell.angle_beta   90.00
_cell.angle_gamma   90.00
#
_symmetry.space_group_name_H-M   'P 1'
#
loop_
_entity.id
_entity.type
_entity.pdbx_description
1 polymer ?
#
loop_
_entity_poly.entity_id
_entity_poly.type
_entity_poly.pdbx_seq_one_letter_code
_entity_poly.pdbx_strand_id
1 'polypeptide(L)'
;MAAEAEEAWKQYAVEGAVGPDTPVEIDDALLQIDAERAADLLTYLATYDLVFPGPARRNCAHARRAAERVVRLLGYEAAWYTNITDLSPGARAWNPVTRHTFDGVVAGTGGSFTVVLLQVGED
;
A
#
# COMPACT_ATOMS: atom_id res chain seq x y z
N MET A 1 8.26 10.68 -16.03
CA MET A 1 7.58 10.53 -14.72
C MET A 1 8.05 9.28 -13.96
N ALA A 2 7.68 8.05 -14.33
CA ALA A 2 8.16 6.85 -13.60
C ALA A 2 9.66 6.56 -13.83
N ALA A 3 10.12 6.56 -15.08
CA ALA A 3 11.53 6.32 -15.42
C ALA A 3 12.49 7.40 -14.88
N GLU A 4 12.03 8.65 -14.80
CA GLU A 4 12.82 9.75 -14.23
C GLU A 4 12.91 9.67 -12.70
N ALA A 5 11.84 9.24 -12.04
CA ALA A 5 11.86 8.97 -10.61
C ALA A 5 12.80 7.80 -10.29
N GLU A 6 12.76 6.73 -11.10
CA GLU A 6 13.68 5.60 -10.94
C GLU A 6 15.14 6.03 -11.09
N GLU A 7 15.49 6.76 -12.16
CA GLU A 7 16.88 7.21 -12.36
C GLU A 7 17.36 8.12 -11.23
N ALA A 8 16.49 8.98 -10.69
CA ALA A 8 16.81 9.86 -9.57
C ALA A 8 17.00 9.11 -8.24
N TRP A 9 16.29 8.00 -8.04
CA TRP A 9 16.26 7.26 -6.77
C TRP A 9 17.18 6.04 -6.73
N LYS A 10 17.69 5.61 -7.89
CA LYS A 10 18.64 4.49 -8.04
C LYS A 10 19.85 4.58 -7.10
N GLN A 11 20.35 5.78 -6.83
CA GLN A 11 21.48 6.02 -5.91
C GLN A 11 21.17 5.72 -4.43
N TYR A 12 19.88 5.65 -4.06
CA TYR A 12 19.42 5.36 -2.70
C TYR A 12 18.97 3.91 -2.54
N ALA A 13 19.08 3.08 -3.58
CA ALA A 13 18.86 1.64 -3.44
C ALA A 13 19.92 1.05 -2.51
N VAL A 14 19.49 0.32 -1.48
CA VAL A 14 20.40 -0.43 -0.61
C VAL A 14 21.06 -1.53 -1.45
N GLU A 15 22.38 -1.64 -1.37
CA GLU A 15 23.13 -2.64 -2.12
C GLU A 15 22.66 -4.06 -1.71
N GLY A 16 22.18 -4.83 -2.69
CA GLY A 16 21.60 -6.15 -2.46
C GLY A 16 20.11 -6.18 -2.15
N ALA A 17 19.40 -5.04 -2.15
CA ALA A 17 17.95 -5.01 -2.04
C ALA A 17 17.27 -5.75 -3.20
N VAL A 18 16.27 -6.57 -2.88
CA VAL A 18 15.53 -7.41 -3.82
C VAL A 18 14.08 -6.93 -3.87
N GLY A 19 13.50 -6.82 -5.07
CA GLY A 19 12.11 -6.42 -5.27
C GLY A 19 11.90 -5.89 -6.70
N PRO A 20 10.65 -5.55 -7.07
CA PRO A 20 10.36 -4.96 -8.38
C PRO A 20 11.20 -3.69 -8.64
N ASP A 21 11.78 -3.55 -9.83
CA ASP A 21 12.59 -2.39 -10.20
C ASP A 21 12.18 -1.74 -11.53
N THR A 22 11.26 -2.36 -12.27
CA THR A 22 10.63 -1.78 -13.46
C THR A 22 9.14 -1.51 -13.27
N PRO A 23 8.54 -0.57 -14.04
CA PRO A 23 7.10 -0.36 -14.02
C PRO A 23 6.26 -1.61 -14.29
N VAL A 24 6.78 -2.56 -15.09
CA VAL A 24 6.10 -3.82 -15.40
C VAL A 24 6.11 -4.74 -14.19
N GLU A 25 7.25 -4.90 -13.53
CA GLU A 25 7.34 -5.71 -12.31
C GLU A 25 6.52 -5.12 -11.16
N ILE A 26 6.45 -3.78 -11.07
CA ILE A 26 5.60 -3.09 -10.09
C ILE A 26 4.12 -3.39 -10.37
N ASP A 27 3.70 -3.37 -11.64
CA ASP A 27 2.32 -3.71 -12.03
C ASP A 27 2.01 -5.18 -11.70
N ASP A 28 2.92 -6.11 -12.01
CA ASP A 28 2.79 -7.54 -11.71
C ASP A 28 2.74 -7.84 -10.19
N ALA A 29 3.34 -6.98 -9.36
CA ALA A 29 3.30 -7.09 -7.91
C ALA A 29 1.97 -6.59 -7.30
N LEU A 30 1.12 -5.92 -8.08
CA LEU A 30 -0.14 -5.36 -7.61
C LEU A 30 -1.33 -6.24 -8.00
N LEU A 31 -2.22 -6.41 -7.03
CA LEU A 31 -3.49 -7.09 -7.19
C LEU A 31 -4.61 -6.06 -7.20
N GLN A 32 -5.46 -6.14 -8.21
CA GLN A 32 -6.69 -5.36 -8.24
C GLN A 32 -7.67 -5.91 -7.18
N ILE A 33 -8.29 -5.00 -6.42
CA ILE A 33 -9.25 -5.33 -5.37
C ILE A 33 -10.52 -4.48 -5.52
N ASP A 34 -11.58 -4.88 -4.83
CA ASP A 34 -12.79 -4.07 -4.73
C ASP A 34 -12.68 -2.97 -3.66
N ALA A 35 -13.65 -2.05 -3.69
CA ALA A 35 -13.73 -0.90 -2.80
C ALA A 35 -13.93 -1.29 -1.32
N GLU A 36 -14.58 -2.41 -1.03
CA GLU A 36 -14.82 -2.89 0.33
C GLU A 36 -13.50 -3.38 0.94
N ARG A 37 -12.76 -4.21 0.20
CA ARG A 37 -11.44 -4.68 0.56
C ARG A 37 -10.44 -3.53 0.70
N ALA A 38 -10.53 -2.52 -0.17
CA ALA A 38 -9.72 -1.31 -0.04
C ALA A 38 -10.01 -0.56 1.28
N ALA A 39 -11.29 -0.42 1.67
CA ALA A 39 -11.66 0.20 2.94
C ALA A 39 -11.12 -0.60 4.13
N ASP A 40 -11.16 -1.93 4.09
CA ASP A 40 -10.62 -2.80 5.13
C ASP A 40 -9.12 -2.65 5.28
N LEU A 41 -8.38 -2.67 4.16
CA LEU A 41 -6.93 -2.50 4.15
C LEU A 41 -6.55 -1.10 4.65
N LEU A 42 -7.14 -0.03 4.11
CA LEU A 42 -6.89 1.34 4.58
C LEU A 42 -7.13 1.49 6.09
N THR A 43 -8.18 0.85 6.60
CA THR A 43 -8.49 0.84 8.04
C THR A 43 -7.39 0.13 8.83
N TYR A 44 -7.00 -1.07 8.40
CA TYR A 44 -5.99 -1.87 9.06
C TYR A 44 -4.65 -1.14 9.10
N LEU A 45 -4.16 -0.68 7.95
CA LEU A 45 -2.86 -0.03 7.82
C LEU A 45 -2.78 1.30 8.59
N ALA A 46 -3.90 2.01 8.74
CA ALA A 46 -3.99 3.22 9.57
C ALA A 46 -4.08 2.93 11.08
N THR A 47 -4.38 1.68 11.46
CA THR A 47 -4.66 1.28 12.85
C THR A 47 -3.50 0.53 13.48
N TYR A 48 -2.86 -0.37 12.73
CA TYR A 48 -1.90 -1.35 13.25
C TYR A 48 -0.51 -1.14 12.69
N ASP A 49 0.47 -1.62 13.46
CA ASP A 49 1.86 -1.66 13.06
C ASP A 49 2.15 -2.90 12.20
N LEU A 50 2.85 -2.68 11.08
CA LEU A 50 3.18 -3.74 10.13
C LEU A 50 4.27 -4.67 10.65
N VAL A 51 5.25 -4.17 11.41
CA VAL A 51 6.45 -4.91 11.82
C VAL A 51 6.26 -5.55 13.19
N PHE A 52 5.65 -4.82 14.13
CA PHE A 52 5.51 -5.24 15.52
C PHE A 52 4.05 -5.58 15.84
N PRO A 53 3.70 -6.86 16.05
CA PRO A 53 2.35 -7.21 16.47
C PRO A 53 2.07 -6.55 17.83
N GLY A 54 0.93 -5.89 17.97
CA GLY A 54 0.64 -5.10 19.16
C GLY A 54 -0.75 -4.48 19.16
N PRO A 55 -1.09 -3.72 20.22
CA PRO A 55 -2.35 -3.02 20.30
C PRO A 55 -2.47 -1.98 19.17
N ALA A 56 -3.72 -1.64 18.84
CA ALA A 56 -4.00 -0.60 17.85
C ALA A 56 -3.30 0.72 18.23
N ARG A 57 -2.50 1.28 17.31
CA ARG A 57 -1.83 2.58 17.48
C ARG A 57 -2.80 3.75 17.27
N ARG A 58 -3.92 3.51 16.59
CA ARG A 58 -5.00 4.49 16.35
C ARG A 58 -6.36 3.87 16.64
N ASN A 59 -7.38 4.73 16.76
CA ASN A 59 -8.75 4.26 16.96
C ASN A 59 -9.28 3.63 15.65
N CYS A 60 -9.56 2.33 15.69
CA CYS A 60 -10.03 1.55 14.54
C CYS A 60 -11.34 2.09 13.94
N ALA A 61 -12.32 2.47 14.78
CA ALA A 61 -13.60 3.02 14.29
C ALA A 61 -13.43 4.38 13.61
N HIS A 62 -12.49 5.21 14.08
CA HIS A 62 -12.15 6.45 13.41
C HIS A 62 -11.45 6.19 12.07
N ALA A 63 -10.47 5.29 12.04
CA ALA A 63 -9.79 4.89 10.81
C ALA A 63 -10.77 4.34 9.77
N ARG A 64 -11.72 3.49 10.19
CA ARG A 64 -12.77 2.95 9.32
C ARG A 64 -13.61 4.04 8.67
N ARG A 65 -14.10 4.99 9.46
CA ARG A 65 -14.89 6.12 8.92
C ARG A 65 -14.09 6.96 7.93
N ALA A 66 -12.79 7.14 8.16
CA ALA A 66 -11.92 7.85 7.24
C ALA A 66 -11.74 7.06 5.93
N ALA A 67 -11.44 5.76 6.02
CA ALA A 67 -11.30 4.88 4.87
C ALA A 67 -12.57 4.86 3.99
N GLU A 68 -13.76 4.72 4.59
CA GLU A 68 -15.03 4.77 3.86
C GLU A 68 -15.30 6.13 3.20
N ARG A 69 -14.81 7.23 3.77
CA ARG A 69 -14.91 8.56 3.13
C ARG A 69 -14.00 8.66 1.92
N VAL A 70 -12.78 8.13 2.01
CA VAL A 70 -11.84 8.06 0.89
C VAL A 70 -12.46 7.23 -0.24
N VAL A 71 -12.95 6.03 0.05
CA VAL A 71 -13.58 5.17 -0.97
C VAL A 71 -14.77 5.87 -1.65
N ARG A 72 -15.64 6.52 -0.88
CA ARG A 72 -16.75 7.31 -1.44
C ARG A 72 -16.29 8.50 -2.29
N LEU A 73 -15.18 9.14 -1.93
CA LEU A 73 -14.62 10.27 -2.68
C LEU A 73 -14.17 9.84 -4.08
N LEU A 74 -13.56 8.65 -4.21
CA LEU A 74 -13.11 8.15 -5.51
C LEU A 74 -14.26 7.61 -6.37
N GLY A 75 -15.41 7.31 -5.76
CA GLY A 75 -16.61 6.88 -6.45
C GLY A 75 -16.64 5.37 -6.76
N TYR A 76 -17.75 4.93 -7.34
CA TYR A 76 -18.03 3.50 -7.54
C TYR A 76 -17.21 2.86 -8.69
N GLU A 77 -16.72 3.66 -9.63
CA GLU A 77 -15.87 3.20 -10.75
C GLU A 77 -14.37 3.24 -10.41
N ALA A 78 -14.04 3.52 -9.14
CA ALA A 78 -12.65 3.60 -8.71
C ALA A 78 -11.94 2.26 -8.86
N ALA A 79 -10.75 2.29 -9.47
CA ALA A 79 -9.86 1.14 -9.52
C ALA A 79 -8.95 1.16 -8.28
N TRP A 80 -8.82 0.01 -7.62
CA TRP A 80 -8.03 -0.16 -6.40
C TRP A 80 -7.01 -1.27 -6.55
N TYR A 81 -5.81 -1.05 -6.03
CA TYR A 81 -4.66 -1.95 -6.15
C TYR A 81 -3.90 -2.07 -4.84
N THR A 82 -3.35 -3.25 -4.57
CA THR A 82 -2.52 -3.53 -3.40
C THR A 82 -1.55 -4.69 -3.64
N ASN A 83 -0.41 -4.70 -2.95
CA ASN A 83 0.47 -5.87 -2.85
C ASN A 83 0.14 -6.78 -1.64
N ILE A 84 -0.89 -6.43 -0.84
CA ILE A 84 -1.22 -7.10 0.41
C ILE A 84 -2.24 -8.21 0.16
N THR A 85 -1.77 -9.45 0.21
CA THR A 85 -2.59 -10.66 0.01
C THR A 85 -3.25 -11.16 1.30
N ASP A 86 -2.57 -11.02 2.43
CA ASP A 86 -3.05 -11.50 3.73
C ASP A 86 -2.75 -10.49 4.86
N LEU A 87 -3.71 -10.33 5.77
CA LEU A 87 -3.61 -9.51 6.99
C LEU A 87 -3.48 -10.38 8.25
N SER A 88 -3.39 -11.70 8.10
CA SER A 88 -3.32 -12.62 9.22
C SER A 88 -2.03 -12.43 10.03
N PRO A 89 -2.08 -12.60 11.37
CA PRO A 89 -0.91 -12.47 12.22
C PRO A 89 0.20 -13.44 11.78
N GLY A 90 1.36 -12.90 11.38
CA GLY A 90 2.53 -13.70 10.97
C GLY A 90 2.60 -14.04 9.48
N ALA A 91 1.53 -13.84 8.69
CA ALA A 91 1.57 -13.95 7.23
C ALA A 91 1.97 -12.62 6.56
N ARG A 92 2.71 -11.78 7.29
CA ARG A 92 3.27 -10.51 6.83
C ARG A 92 4.37 -10.82 5.81
N ALA A 93 3.99 -11.35 4.66
CA ALA A 93 4.89 -11.61 3.56
C ALA A 93 5.30 -10.25 3.00
N TRP A 94 6.58 -9.96 3.15
CA TRP A 94 7.27 -8.79 2.62
C TRP A 94 7.34 -8.97 1.10
N ASN A 95 6.25 -8.68 0.40
CA ASN A 95 6.26 -8.60 -1.05
C ASN A 95 6.42 -7.13 -1.41
N PRO A 96 7.64 -6.58 -1.34
CA PRO A 96 7.82 -5.16 -1.49
C PRO A 96 7.33 -4.72 -2.87
N VAL A 97 6.71 -3.54 -2.92
CA VAL A 97 6.17 -2.98 -4.18
C VAL A 97 7.30 -2.54 -5.09
N THR A 98 8.45 -2.24 -4.51
CA THR A 98 9.67 -1.82 -5.19
C THR A 98 10.87 -2.42 -4.45
N ARG A 99 12.05 -2.48 -5.05
CA ARG A 99 13.30 -2.76 -4.31
C ARG A 99 13.66 -1.73 -3.23
N HIS A 100 12.88 -0.65 -3.10
CA HIS A 100 13.00 0.38 -2.06
C HIS A 100 12.04 0.09 -0.88
N THR A 101 12.12 0.88 0.19
CA THR A 101 11.51 0.68 1.53
C THR A 101 9.97 0.57 1.60
N PHE A 102 9.26 0.33 0.49
CA PHE A 102 7.80 0.23 0.45
C PHE A 102 7.33 -1.22 0.60
N ASP A 103 6.99 -1.59 1.83
CA ASP A 103 6.54 -2.94 2.17
C ASP A 103 5.05 -3.18 1.86
N GLY A 104 4.24 -2.11 1.89
CA GLY A 104 2.80 -2.21 1.67
C GLY A 104 2.22 -1.00 0.96
N VAL A 105 1.29 -1.22 0.03
CA VAL A 105 0.54 -0.16 -0.63
C VAL A 105 -0.93 -0.49 -0.75
N VAL A 106 -1.78 0.53 -0.60
CA VAL A 106 -3.14 0.55 -1.11
C VAL A 106 -3.30 1.80 -1.95
N ALA A 107 -3.51 1.64 -3.25
CA ALA A 107 -3.67 2.73 -4.20
C ALA A 107 -5.06 2.69 -4.82
N GLY A 108 -5.69 3.85 -4.97
CA GLY A 108 -6.98 4.01 -5.62
C GLY A 108 -6.97 5.17 -6.59
N THR A 109 -7.65 5.02 -7.72
CA THR A 109 -7.86 6.12 -8.67
C THR A 109 -9.32 6.16 -9.14
N GLY A 110 -9.93 7.34 -9.09
CA GLY A 110 -11.35 7.53 -9.40
C GLY A 110 -11.83 8.92 -9.00
N GLY A 111 -12.91 9.41 -9.64
CA GLY A 111 -13.51 10.69 -9.27
C GLY A 111 -12.58 11.91 -9.44
N SER A 112 -11.59 11.83 -10.35
CA SER A 112 -10.49 12.81 -10.51
C SER A 112 -9.48 12.87 -9.36
N PHE A 113 -9.49 11.88 -8.45
CA PHE A 113 -8.54 11.75 -7.36
C PHE A 113 -7.69 10.49 -7.53
N THR A 114 -6.45 10.59 -7.07
CA THR A 114 -5.59 9.43 -6.81
C THR A 114 -5.21 9.47 -5.34
N VAL A 115 -5.41 8.35 -4.64
CA VAL A 115 -5.05 8.18 -3.24
C VAL A 115 -4.09 7.01 -3.13
N VAL A 116 -3.02 7.21 -2.36
CA VAL A 116 -2.03 6.17 -2.07
C VAL A 116 -1.77 6.17 -0.58
N LEU A 117 -1.93 5.01 0.06
CA LEU A 117 -1.46 4.76 1.43
C LEU A 117 -0.25 3.83 1.34
N LEU A 118 0.90 4.30 1.82
CA LEU A 118 2.15 3.56 1.85
C LEU A 118 2.45 3.10 3.28
N GLN A 119 3.00 1.91 3.40
CA GLN A 119 3.64 1.42 4.61
C GLN A 119 5.12 1.18 4.36
N VAL A 120 5.91 1.58 5.36
CA VAL A 120 7.37 1.49 5.41
C VAL A 120 7.70 0.84 6.75
N GLY A 121 8.32 -0.32 6.70
CA GLY A 121 8.96 -0.98 7.82
C GLY A 121 10.42 -0.55 7.85
N GLU A 122 10.79 0.21 8.88
CA GLU A 122 12.20 0.39 9.23
C GLU A 122 12.56 -0.67 10.28
N ASP A 123 13.68 -1.37 10.06
CA ASP A 123 14.34 -2.23 11.06
C ASP A 123 15.05 -1.37 12.12
#